data_AF-A0A962KGI6-F1
#
_entry.id   AF-A0A962KGI6-F1
#
_cell.length_a   1.000
_cell.length_b   1.000
_cell.length_c   1.000
_cell.angle_alpha   90.00
_cell.angle_beta   90.00
_cell.angle_gamma   90.00
#
_symmetry.space_group_name_H-M   'P 1'
#
loop_
_entity.id
_entity.type
_entity.pdbx_description
1 polymer ?
#
loop_
_entity_poly.entity_id
_entity_poly.type
_entity_poly.pdbx_seq_one_letter_code
_entity_poly.pdbx_strand_id
1 'polypeptide(L)'
;MVYYKKDYAAQPDDQPFACEADMGDLKEIALNDQAAKLQGDCQLRKYRLALACTGEYAVFHGGTTQLALAAMNTTMNRVNGVYENDFAVTMEMVANNNQIVYLNASTDPYSNGNASTMLGQNQTTCTNVIGSANFDIGHVFGTNSGGIASLGVVCSNNNKARGVTGSGAPIGDPFDIDYVAHEIGHQFGGSHTFNGTIGSCSGNGSSAAAVEPGSGSTIMAYAGICGSQNIQSNSDDYFHAYSIQQINNFTVNGNGNNCPVKIASGNNNPSVDGGNDYIIPKSTPFALTATGSDPDGDMLTYCWEQMDAGVATAPPVATSTTGPLFRSFKGTASPTRYFPRLPDLVSNTNYAWEELPGVARAMNFRVELRDNHPGAGCTDEDDVQLTVTAAAGPFTVMEPNTNVLWFVGENKTVTWDVSNTDQAPVNCASVRIVLSVDGGFNYPVVLADDVPNTGSASIVVPDNVSSTCRVKVEAVGNVFFDISNQNFRIEQPPVPTFSLLASTTVSKACPGDTIAITASIGSILNFS
;
A
#
# COMPACT_ATOMS: atom_id res chain seq x y z
N MET A 1 -24.15 -15.70 5.16
CA MET A 1 -23.19 -16.48 4.36
C MET A 1 -21.97 -15.58 4.20
N VAL A 2 -20.83 -15.97 4.75
CA VAL A 2 -19.59 -15.18 4.67
C VAL A 2 -18.85 -15.67 3.43
N TYR A 3 -18.64 -14.78 2.47
CA TYR A 3 -17.90 -15.08 1.24
C TYR A 3 -16.53 -14.40 1.33
N TYR A 4 -15.47 -15.03 0.83
CA TYR A 4 -14.17 -14.37 0.72
C TYR A 4 -14.11 -13.57 -0.59
N LYS A 5 -13.48 -12.40 -0.57
CA LYS A 5 -13.29 -11.55 -1.76
C LYS A 5 -12.68 -12.28 -2.96
N LYS A 6 -11.74 -13.21 -2.71
CA LYS A 6 -11.13 -14.06 -3.74
C LYS A 6 -12.13 -14.99 -4.47
N ASP A 7 -13.30 -15.21 -3.88
CA ASP A 7 -14.34 -16.08 -4.42
C ASP A 7 -15.23 -15.33 -5.42
N TYR A 8 -15.05 -14.01 -5.58
CA TYR A 8 -15.75 -13.16 -6.55
C TYR A 8 -14.75 -12.62 -7.59
N ALA A 9 -14.67 -13.28 -8.74
CA ALA A 9 -13.95 -12.79 -9.92
C ALA A 9 -14.94 -12.09 -10.86
N ALA A 10 -14.48 -11.03 -11.54
CA ALA A 10 -15.20 -10.45 -12.68
C ALA A 10 -15.58 -11.56 -13.68
N GLN A 11 -16.82 -11.58 -14.13
CA GLN A 11 -17.30 -12.69 -14.97
C GLN A 11 -16.77 -12.51 -16.41
N PRO A 12 -16.49 -13.60 -17.15
CA PRO A 12 -16.00 -13.53 -18.53
C PRO A 12 -16.92 -12.80 -19.52
N ASP A 13 -18.20 -12.67 -19.17
CA ASP A 13 -19.26 -12.07 -20.01
C ASP A 13 -19.49 -10.58 -19.70
N ASP A 14 -18.79 -9.99 -18.73
CA ASP A 14 -18.75 -8.55 -18.56
C ASP A 14 -18.03 -7.94 -19.79
N GLN A 15 -18.56 -6.87 -20.38
CA GLN A 15 -17.76 -6.05 -21.30
C GLN A 15 -16.42 -5.76 -20.59
N PRO A 16 -15.26 -5.96 -21.24
CA PRO A 16 -13.98 -5.72 -20.59
C PRO A 16 -14.00 -4.29 -20.06
N PHE A 17 -13.90 -4.14 -18.74
CA PHE A 17 -13.95 -2.85 -18.06
C PHE A 17 -13.02 -1.88 -18.77
N ALA A 18 -13.61 -0.82 -19.31
CA ALA A 18 -12.91 0.39 -19.66
C ALA A 18 -13.39 1.43 -18.65
N CYS A 19 -12.51 1.85 -17.75
CA CYS A 19 -12.65 3.14 -17.11
C CYS A 19 -12.03 4.18 -18.04
N GLU A 20 -12.71 5.32 -18.15
CA GLU A 20 -12.21 6.53 -18.78
C GLU A 20 -12.43 7.69 -17.79
N ALA A 21 -11.59 8.71 -17.83
CA ALA A 21 -11.81 9.95 -17.08
C ALA A 21 -12.08 11.10 -18.07
N ASP A 22 -13.21 11.79 -17.92
CA ASP A 22 -13.49 12.98 -18.72
C ASP A 22 -12.84 14.21 -18.08
N MET A 23 -11.71 14.65 -18.63
CA MET A 23 -10.97 15.78 -18.10
C MET A 23 -11.58 17.16 -18.42
N GLY A 24 -12.53 17.29 -19.37
CA GLY A 24 -13.15 18.59 -19.69
C GLY A 24 -12.15 19.78 -19.76
N ASP A 25 -12.54 20.97 -19.29
CA ASP A 25 -11.64 22.12 -19.07
C ASP A 25 -10.85 22.03 -17.74
N LEU A 26 -11.01 20.95 -16.97
CA LEU A 26 -10.42 20.77 -15.65
C LEU A 26 -9.14 19.94 -15.77
N LYS A 27 -8.00 20.63 -15.62
CA LYS A 27 -6.70 19.97 -15.67
C LYS A 27 -6.52 19.09 -14.44
N GLU A 28 -5.90 17.93 -14.64
CA GLU A 28 -5.26 17.16 -13.58
C GLU A 28 -4.53 18.09 -12.62
N ILE A 29 -4.73 17.89 -11.32
CA ILE A 29 -4.01 18.65 -10.30
C ILE A 29 -2.56 18.20 -10.41
N ALA A 30 -1.75 18.97 -11.14
CA ALA A 30 -0.31 18.87 -11.07
C ALA A 30 0.08 19.22 -9.63
N LEU A 31 0.32 18.19 -8.81
CA LEU A 31 0.91 18.38 -7.50
C LEU A 31 2.27 19.03 -7.75
N ASN A 32 2.42 20.25 -7.23
CA ASN A 32 3.72 20.90 -7.18
C ASN A 32 4.65 19.99 -6.36
N ASP A 33 5.95 19.92 -6.67
CA ASP A 33 6.97 19.29 -5.82
C ASP A 33 7.06 19.94 -4.40
N GLN A 34 6.23 20.95 -4.14
CA GLN A 34 6.00 21.65 -2.88
C GLN A 34 4.57 21.47 -2.33
N ALA A 35 3.75 20.56 -2.89
CA ALA A 35 2.46 20.22 -2.31
C ALA A 35 2.74 19.58 -0.95
N ALA A 36 2.55 20.38 0.10
CA ALA A 36 2.79 20.00 1.48
C ALA A 36 2.15 18.65 1.77
N LYS A 37 2.80 17.87 2.64
CA LYS A 37 2.16 16.71 3.28
C LYS A 37 0.76 17.13 3.72
N LEU A 38 -0.26 16.44 3.22
CA LEU A 38 -1.64 16.85 3.43
C LEU A 38 -2.30 15.86 4.37
N GLN A 39 -2.04 16.11 5.64
CA GLN A 39 -2.86 15.65 6.74
C GLN A 39 -4.31 16.13 6.51
N GLY A 40 -5.28 15.22 6.56
CA GLY A 40 -6.68 15.62 6.63
C GLY A 40 -6.90 16.54 7.84
N ASP A 41 -7.88 17.45 7.77
CA ASP A 41 -8.19 18.37 8.90
C ASP A 41 -9.08 17.72 9.97
N CYS A 42 -9.20 16.38 9.95
CA CYS A 42 -10.06 15.57 10.81
C CYS A 42 -11.54 15.99 10.83
N GLN A 43 -12.02 16.74 9.83
CA GLN A 43 -13.43 17.12 9.74
C GLN A 43 -14.19 16.16 8.83
N LEU A 44 -15.26 15.57 9.37
CA LEU A 44 -16.18 14.78 8.56
C LEU A 44 -16.94 15.70 7.61
N ARG A 45 -16.73 15.51 6.31
CA ARG A 45 -17.45 16.22 5.24
C ARG A 45 -18.60 15.37 4.76
N LYS A 46 -19.82 15.81 5.07
CA LYS A 46 -21.05 15.18 4.57
C LYS A 46 -21.52 15.84 3.28
N TYR A 47 -21.54 15.06 2.20
CA TYR A 47 -22.04 15.47 0.88
C TYR A 47 -23.42 14.87 0.63
N ARG A 48 -24.33 15.68 0.07
CA ARG A 48 -25.63 15.22 -0.41
C ARG A 48 -25.46 14.57 -1.78
N LEU A 49 -25.80 13.30 -1.88
CA LEU A 49 -25.69 12.49 -3.09
C LEU A 49 -27.03 12.39 -3.81
N ALA A 50 -27.08 12.77 -5.09
CA ALA A 50 -28.15 12.42 -6.01
C ALA A 50 -27.73 11.17 -6.81
N LEU A 51 -28.14 10.00 -6.33
CA LEU A 51 -27.79 8.72 -6.94
C LEU A 51 -28.96 8.24 -7.80
N ALA A 52 -28.84 8.33 -9.11
CA ALA A 52 -29.84 7.82 -10.04
C ALA A 52 -29.61 6.33 -10.34
N CYS A 53 -30.64 5.64 -10.83
CA CYS A 53 -30.43 4.32 -11.44
C CYS A 53 -31.25 4.17 -12.73
N THR A 54 -30.70 3.48 -13.71
CA THR A 54 -31.42 3.12 -14.94
C THR A 54 -32.48 2.06 -14.66
N GLY A 55 -33.42 1.90 -15.60
CA GLY A 55 -34.44 0.87 -15.56
C GLY A 55 -33.86 -0.54 -15.54
N GLU A 56 -32.75 -0.78 -16.25
CA GLU A 56 -32.06 -2.07 -16.26
C GLU A 56 -31.46 -2.42 -14.90
N TYR A 57 -30.80 -1.45 -14.24
CA TYR A 57 -30.29 -1.63 -12.88
C TYR A 57 -31.43 -1.96 -11.91
N ALA A 58 -32.53 -1.21 -11.98
CA ALA A 58 -33.67 -1.46 -11.11
C ALA A 58 -34.27 -2.85 -11.36
N VAL A 59 -34.41 -3.27 -12.62
CA VAL A 59 -34.90 -4.61 -12.99
C VAL A 59 -33.97 -5.71 -12.46
N PHE A 60 -32.65 -5.55 -12.57
CA PHE A 60 -31.67 -6.50 -12.03
C PHE A 60 -31.87 -6.72 -10.52
N HIS A 61 -32.12 -5.64 -9.76
CA HIS A 61 -32.39 -5.72 -8.33
C HIS A 61 -33.85 -6.04 -7.96
N GLY A 62 -34.68 -6.48 -8.91
CA GLY A 62 -36.05 -6.96 -8.65
C GLY A 62 -37.17 -6.00 -9.03
N GLY A 63 -36.87 -4.92 -9.76
CA GLY A 63 -37.84 -4.11 -10.49
C GLY A 63 -38.70 -3.17 -9.64
N THR A 64 -38.32 -2.91 -8.39
CA THR A 64 -39.04 -1.98 -7.50
C THR A 64 -38.11 -0.92 -6.96
N THR A 65 -38.65 0.27 -6.69
CA THR A 65 -37.89 1.39 -6.12
C THR A 65 -37.27 1.02 -4.77
N GLN A 66 -37.98 0.25 -3.94
CA GLN A 66 -37.49 -0.16 -2.63
C GLN A 66 -36.25 -1.05 -2.74
N LEU A 67 -36.26 -2.03 -3.67
CA LEU A 67 -35.14 -2.95 -3.84
C LEU A 67 -33.94 -2.26 -4.50
N ALA A 68 -34.18 -1.39 -5.49
CA ALA A 68 -33.12 -0.59 -6.11
C ALA A 68 -32.44 0.32 -5.07
N LEU A 69 -33.22 1.05 -4.26
CA LEU A 69 -32.67 1.89 -3.18
C LEU A 69 -31.93 1.07 -2.12
N ALA A 70 -32.41 -0.14 -1.78
CA ALA A 70 -31.71 -1.01 -0.83
C ALA A 70 -30.34 -1.47 -1.38
N ALA A 71 -30.26 -1.80 -2.67
CA ALA A 71 -29.00 -2.14 -3.33
C ALA A 71 -28.04 -0.94 -3.37
N MET A 72 -28.53 0.21 -3.83
CA MET A 72 -27.77 1.47 -3.85
C MET A 72 -27.23 1.85 -2.47
N ASN A 73 -28.04 1.69 -1.42
CA ASN A 73 -27.61 1.94 -0.04
C ASN A 73 -26.55 0.94 0.42
N THR A 74 -26.63 -0.32 0.00
CA THR A 74 -25.62 -1.34 0.31
C THR A 74 -24.27 -0.96 -0.29
N THR A 75 -24.25 -0.60 -1.58
CA THR A 75 -23.07 -0.09 -2.27
C THR A 75 -22.50 1.16 -1.59
N MET A 76 -23.34 2.16 -1.32
CA MET A 76 -22.86 3.40 -0.72
C MET A 76 -22.36 3.23 0.73
N ASN A 77 -22.91 2.28 1.50
CA ASN A 77 -22.33 1.94 2.81
C ASN A 77 -20.92 1.36 2.67
N ARG A 78 -20.69 0.51 1.65
CA ARG A 78 -19.37 -0.05 1.39
C ARG A 78 -18.37 1.01 0.95
N VAL A 79 -18.78 1.92 0.07
CA VAL A 79 -17.97 3.05 -0.42
C VAL A 79 -17.67 4.03 0.72
N ASN A 80 -18.70 4.48 1.45
CA ASN A 80 -18.52 5.39 2.59
C ASN A 80 -17.56 4.80 3.63
N GLY A 81 -17.58 3.48 3.88
CA GLY A 81 -16.62 2.86 4.80
C GLY A 81 -15.15 3.07 4.43
N VAL A 82 -14.81 3.16 3.15
CA VAL A 82 -13.44 3.47 2.70
C VAL A 82 -13.18 4.97 2.71
N TYR A 83 -14.14 5.78 2.27
CA TYR A 83 -14.01 7.25 2.17
C TYR A 83 -13.99 7.94 3.53
N GLU A 84 -14.74 7.42 4.50
CA GLU A 84 -14.73 7.91 5.88
C GLU A 84 -13.38 7.62 6.54
N ASN A 85 -12.72 6.52 6.17
CA ASN A 85 -11.42 6.12 6.71
C ASN A 85 -10.26 6.94 6.14
N ASP A 86 -10.21 7.12 4.82
CA ASP A 86 -9.06 7.73 4.13
C ASP A 86 -9.20 9.25 3.97
N PHE A 87 -10.43 9.80 3.97
CA PHE A 87 -10.68 11.23 3.66
C PHE A 87 -11.59 11.95 4.65
N ALA A 88 -12.16 11.25 5.65
CA ALA A 88 -13.28 11.74 6.45
C ALA A 88 -14.44 12.28 5.57
N VAL A 89 -14.80 11.55 4.51
CA VAL A 89 -15.89 11.91 3.59
C VAL A 89 -17.04 10.92 3.71
N THR A 90 -18.26 11.41 3.89
CA THR A 90 -19.47 10.59 3.86
C THR A 90 -20.49 11.15 2.87
N MET A 91 -21.14 10.26 2.12
CA MET A 91 -22.14 10.61 1.11
C MET A 91 -23.51 10.10 1.53
N GLU A 92 -24.47 11.01 1.66
CA GLU A 92 -25.84 10.73 2.08
C GLU A 92 -26.82 11.00 0.93
N MET A 93 -27.59 9.99 0.53
CA MET A 93 -28.60 10.16 -0.52
C MET A 93 -29.64 11.22 -0.13
N VAL A 94 -30.00 12.08 -1.07
CA VAL A 94 -31.02 13.12 -0.86
C VAL A 94 -32.40 12.53 -0.54
N ALA A 95 -33.21 13.25 0.25
CA ALA A 95 -34.52 12.74 0.70
C ALA A 95 -35.49 12.36 -0.44
N ASN A 96 -35.37 13.03 -1.59
CA ASN A 96 -36.17 12.76 -2.80
C ASN A 96 -35.45 11.91 -3.85
N ASN A 97 -34.43 11.12 -3.46
CA ASN A 97 -33.65 10.28 -4.39
C ASN A 97 -34.52 9.25 -5.14
N ASN A 98 -35.65 8.84 -4.56
CA ASN A 98 -36.63 7.96 -5.20
C ASN A 98 -37.19 8.52 -6.52
N GLN A 99 -37.09 9.84 -6.78
CA GLN A 99 -37.55 10.47 -8.02
C GLN A 99 -36.63 10.22 -9.21
N ILE A 100 -35.38 9.81 -8.98
CA ILE A 100 -34.39 9.47 -10.01
C ILE A 100 -34.06 7.98 -10.04
N VAL A 101 -34.95 7.16 -9.47
CA VAL A 101 -34.94 5.70 -9.57
C VAL A 101 -35.93 5.29 -10.65
N TYR A 102 -35.42 4.93 -11.82
CA TYR A 102 -36.25 4.54 -12.96
C TYR A 102 -36.45 3.03 -12.98
N LEU A 103 -37.68 2.58 -13.21
CA LEU A 103 -38.04 1.14 -13.17
C LEU A 103 -38.24 0.51 -14.55
N ASN A 104 -38.21 1.32 -15.61
CA ASN A 104 -38.51 0.89 -16.96
C ASN A 104 -37.47 1.42 -17.94
N ALA A 105 -36.65 0.49 -18.44
CA ALA A 105 -35.57 0.70 -19.39
C ALA A 105 -36.01 1.43 -20.67
N SER A 106 -37.27 1.29 -21.10
CA SER A 106 -37.76 1.93 -22.32
C SER A 106 -38.15 3.40 -22.13
N THR A 107 -38.23 3.89 -20.90
CA THR A 107 -38.76 5.22 -20.57
C THR A 107 -37.86 6.04 -19.67
N ASP A 108 -36.77 5.46 -19.19
CA ASP A 108 -35.79 6.20 -18.40
C ASP A 108 -34.99 7.17 -19.30
N PRO A 109 -34.36 8.20 -18.73
CA PRO A 109 -33.66 9.22 -19.51
C PRO A 109 -32.25 8.81 -19.94
N TYR A 110 -31.85 7.55 -19.74
CA TYR A 110 -30.47 7.08 -19.89
C TYR A 110 -30.29 6.18 -21.11
N SER A 111 -29.16 6.39 -21.78
CA SER A 111 -28.68 5.49 -22.82
C SER A 111 -27.84 4.38 -22.16
N ASN A 112 -28.48 3.49 -21.40
CA ASN A 112 -27.79 2.43 -20.67
C ASN A 112 -26.83 1.64 -21.57
N GLY A 113 -25.60 1.40 -21.09
CA GLY A 113 -24.51 0.80 -21.86
C GLY A 113 -23.66 1.80 -22.65
N ASN A 114 -23.98 3.11 -22.61
CA ASN A 114 -23.16 4.17 -23.20
C ASN A 114 -22.77 5.20 -22.12
N ALA A 115 -21.72 4.88 -21.37
CA ALA A 115 -21.21 5.66 -20.25
C ALA A 115 -20.97 7.14 -20.60
N SER A 116 -20.30 7.40 -21.73
CA SER A 116 -19.96 8.77 -22.16
C SER A 116 -21.19 9.64 -22.41
N THR A 117 -22.27 9.07 -22.98
CA THR A 117 -23.55 9.77 -23.17
C THR A 117 -24.27 9.97 -21.83
N MET A 118 -24.22 8.95 -20.96
CA MET A 118 -24.87 8.95 -19.66
C MET A 118 -24.32 10.04 -18.72
N LEU A 119 -23.05 10.48 -18.86
CA LEU A 119 -22.50 11.60 -18.07
C LEU A 119 -23.38 12.86 -18.18
N GLY A 120 -23.68 13.28 -19.41
CA GLY A 120 -24.48 14.48 -19.67
C GLY A 120 -25.96 14.28 -19.34
N GLN A 121 -26.49 13.08 -19.59
CA GLN A 121 -27.85 12.71 -19.22
C GLN A 121 -28.04 12.73 -17.71
N ASN A 122 -27.08 12.23 -16.93
CA ASN A 122 -27.16 12.21 -15.49
C ASN A 122 -27.10 13.61 -14.90
N GLN A 123 -26.19 14.46 -15.40
CA GLN A 123 -26.14 15.86 -15.03
C GLN A 123 -27.47 16.57 -15.28
N THR A 124 -28.05 16.37 -16.47
CA THR A 124 -29.34 16.97 -16.85
C THR A 124 -30.48 16.44 -15.96
N THR A 125 -30.53 15.14 -15.73
CA THR A 125 -31.57 14.47 -14.95
C THR A 125 -31.55 14.92 -13.50
N CYS A 126 -30.39 14.87 -12.83
CA CYS A 126 -30.24 15.33 -11.46
C CYS A 126 -30.58 16.82 -11.32
N THR A 127 -30.11 17.67 -12.24
CA THR A 127 -30.43 19.11 -12.21
C THR A 127 -31.92 19.38 -12.39
N ASN A 128 -32.61 18.68 -13.28
CA ASN A 128 -34.02 18.93 -13.56
C ASN A 128 -34.97 18.35 -12.50
N VAL A 129 -34.65 17.17 -11.96
CA VAL A 129 -35.54 16.45 -11.03
C VAL A 129 -35.26 16.81 -9.59
N ILE A 130 -33.99 16.76 -9.17
CA ILE A 130 -33.60 17.03 -7.78
C ILE A 130 -33.37 18.54 -7.57
N GLY A 131 -32.87 19.24 -8.58
CA GLY A 131 -32.51 20.66 -8.50
C GLY A 131 -31.07 20.85 -8.06
N SER A 132 -30.30 21.65 -8.80
CA SER A 132 -28.85 21.81 -8.55
C SER A 132 -28.52 22.26 -7.12
N ALA A 133 -29.34 23.07 -6.46
CA ALA A 133 -29.08 23.49 -5.07
C ALA A 133 -29.21 22.35 -4.02
N ASN A 134 -29.84 21.23 -4.38
CA ASN A 134 -30.26 20.20 -3.44
C ASN A 134 -29.31 19.01 -3.33
N PHE A 135 -28.23 18.98 -4.12
CA PHE A 135 -27.21 17.93 -4.05
C PHE A 135 -25.81 18.50 -4.32
N ASP A 136 -24.79 17.76 -3.90
CA ASP A 136 -23.39 18.17 -3.88
C ASP A 136 -22.54 17.32 -4.85
N ILE A 137 -22.94 16.05 -5.00
CA ILE A 137 -22.43 15.08 -5.95
C ILE A 137 -23.62 14.31 -6.54
N GLY A 138 -23.55 13.93 -7.81
CA GLY A 138 -24.50 13.02 -8.43
C GLY A 138 -23.79 11.94 -9.23
N HIS A 139 -24.42 10.79 -9.31
CA HIS A 139 -23.89 9.61 -9.98
C HIS A 139 -25.06 8.75 -10.47
N VAL A 140 -24.87 7.93 -11.51
CA VAL A 140 -25.91 6.99 -11.97
C VAL A 140 -25.39 5.57 -12.02
N PHE A 141 -26.19 4.65 -11.52
CA PHE A 141 -25.96 3.21 -11.68
C PHE A 141 -26.76 2.64 -12.84
N GLY A 142 -26.08 1.93 -13.73
CA GLY A 142 -26.65 1.19 -14.85
C GLY A 142 -26.16 -0.26 -14.89
N THR A 143 -26.50 -0.97 -15.97
CA THR A 143 -25.91 -2.28 -16.27
C THR A 143 -25.09 -2.22 -17.54
N ASN A 144 -23.98 -2.96 -17.62
CA ASN A 144 -23.13 -3.06 -18.82
C ASN A 144 -22.58 -1.70 -19.33
N SER A 145 -22.41 -0.71 -18.46
CA SER A 145 -21.97 0.64 -18.86
C SER A 145 -20.48 0.88 -18.63
N GLY A 146 -19.76 0.02 -17.91
CA GLY A 146 -18.38 0.30 -17.48
C GLY A 146 -18.34 1.39 -16.41
N GLY A 147 -17.29 2.18 -16.40
CA GLY A 147 -17.13 3.31 -15.49
C GLY A 147 -16.65 4.56 -16.24
N ILE A 148 -17.25 5.71 -15.95
CA ILE A 148 -16.72 6.99 -16.39
C ILE A 148 -17.17 8.09 -15.44
N ALA A 149 -16.24 8.96 -15.07
CA ALA A 149 -16.52 10.15 -14.29
C ALA A 149 -15.70 11.35 -14.75
N SER A 150 -16.27 12.54 -14.57
CA SER A 150 -15.52 13.78 -14.75
C SER A 150 -14.65 14.05 -13.53
N LEU A 151 -13.42 14.50 -13.77
CA LEU A 151 -12.42 14.70 -12.72
C LEU A 151 -12.70 15.94 -11.86
N GLY A 152 -12.72 15.81 -10.54
CA GLY A 152 -12.76 16.93 -9.58
C GLY A 152 -14.01 17.80 -9.68
N VAL A 153 -15.17 17.19 -9.96
CA VAL A 153 -16.41 17.92 -10.26
C VAL A 153 -17.36 18.11 -9.09
N VAL A 154 -17.11 17.48 -7.93
CA VAL A 154 -17.95 17.68 -6.73
C VAL A 154 -18.04 19.18 -6.40
N CYS A 155 -19.21 19.60 -5.94
CA CYS A 155 -19.59 21.01 -5.73
C CYS A 155 -19.65 21.90 -7.00
N SER A 156 -19.36 21.39 -8.20
CA SER A 156 -19.50 22.16 -9.45
C SER A 156 -20.91 22.07 -10.01
N ASN A 157 -21.72 23.12 -9.91
CA ASN A 157 -23.15 23.08 -10.30
C ASN A 157 -23.43 22.62 -11.73
N ASN A 158 -22.47 22.76 -12.64
CA ASN A 158 -22.59 22.36 -14.05
C ASN A 158 -22.08 20.94 -14.33
N ASN A 159 -21.30 20.33 -13.42
CA ASN A 159 -20.62 19.06 -13.68
C ASN A 159 -20.71 18.02 -12.54
N LYS A 160 -21.21 18.39 -11.36
CA LYS A 160 -21.18 17.55 -10.15
C LYS A 160 -21.97 16.25 -10.23
N ALA A 161 -22.83 16.08 -11.25
CA ALA A 161 -23.56 14.84 -11.52
C ALA A 161 -23.00 14.04 -12.72
N ARG A 162 -21.81 14.37 -13.21
CA ARG A 162 -21.15 13.65 -14.32
C ARG A 162 -20.34 12.46 -13.81
N GLY A 163 -21.04 11.42 -13.38
CA GLY A 163 -20.46 10.14 -12.99
C GLY A 163 -21.42 8.99 -13.30
N VAL A 164 -20.88 7.89 -13.82
CA VAL A 164 -21.63 6.72 -14.28
C VAL A 164 -20.85 5.47 -13.88
N THR A 165 -21.56 4.50 -13.29
CA THR A 165 -21.02 3.16 -13.05
C THR A 165 -22.03 2.11 -13.50
N GLY A 166 -21.59 1.05 -14.17
CA GLY A 166 -22.44 -0.07 -14.51
C GLY A 166 -21.66 -1.36 -14.78
N SER A 167 -22.22 -2.48 -14.33
CA SER A 167 -21.68 -3.83 -14.49
C SER A 167 -22.76 -4.78 -15.00
N GLY A 168 -22.40 -5.94 -15.56
CA GLY A 168 -23.37 -7.00 -15.89
C GLY A 168 -24.00 -7.61 -14.65
N ALA A 169 -23.30 -7.55 -13.51
CA ALA A 169 -23.80 -7.95 -12.19
C ALA A 169 -23.40 -6.89 -11.14
N PRO A 170 -24.18 -5.80 -10.98
CA PRO A 170 -23.82 -4.69 -10.11
C PRO A 170 -24.03 -5.00 -8.61
N ILE A 171 -23.22 -5.91 -8.07
CA ILE A 171 -23.26 -6.38 -6.67
C ILE A 171 -21.86 -6.70 -6.13
N GLY A 172 -21.65 -6.42 -4.84
CA GLY A 172 -20.45 -6.82 -4.10
C GLY A 172 -19.21 -6.03 -4.48
N ASP A 173 -18.06 -6.41 -3.89
CA ASP A 173 -16.81 -5.65 -3.99
C ASP A 173 -16.36 -5.35 -5.44
N PRO A 174 -16.49 -6.24 -6.45
CA PRO A 174 -16.10 -5.89 -7.82
C PRO A 174 -16.97 -4.79 -8.46
N PHE A 175 -18.17 -4.55 -7.94
CA PHE A 175 -18.96 -3.38 -8.31
C PHE A 175 -18.67 -2.20 -7.37
N ASP A 176 -18.75 -2.43 -6.06
CA ASP A 176 -18.69 -1.37 -5.05
C ASP A 176 -17.31 -0.71 -4.94
N ILE A 177 -16.23 -1.50 -5.02
CA ILE A 177 -14.84 -1.05 -4.84
C ILE A 177 -14.18 -0.80 -6.19
N ASP A 178 -14.15 -1.78 -7.07
CA ASP A 178 -13.37 -1.68 -8.30
C ASP A 178 -13.95 -0.62 -9.25
N TYR A 179 -15.27 -0.35 -9.17
CA TYR A 179 -15.95 0.56 -10.09
C TYR A 179 -16.51 1.77 -9.33
N VAL A 180 -17.46 1.58 -8.41
CA VAL A 180 -18.16 2.73 -7.80
C VAL A 180 -17.19 3.61 -6.99
N ALA A 181 -16.37 3.03 -6.12
CA ALA A 181 -15.36 3.81 -5.39
C ALA A 181 -14.31 4.42 -6.35
N HIS A 182 -13.94 3.74 -7.43
CA HIS A 182 -13.03 4.28 -8.44
C HIS A 182 -13.60 5.54 -9.13
N GLU A 183 -14.82 5.45 -9.68
CA GLU A 183 -15.45 6.55 -10.41
C GLU A 183 -15.79 7.73 -9.50
N ILE A 184 -16.24 7.45 -8.27
CA ILE A 184 -16.43 8.51 -7.27
C ILE A 184 -15.07 9.14 -6.92
N GLY A 185 -13.98 8.36 -6.91
CA GLY A 185 -12.61 8.85 -6.70
C GLY A 185 -12.22 9.91 -7.72
N HIS A 186 -12.55 9.71 -9.00
CA HIS A 186 -12.41 10.74 -10.02
C HIS A 186 -13.27 11.98 -9.73
N GLN A 187 -14.53 11.83 -9.33
CA GLN A 187 -15.36 13.00 -8.99
C GLN A 187 -14.75 13.84 -7.86
N PHE A 188 -14.01 13.19 -6.95
CA PHE A 188 -13.22 13.83 -5.89
C PHE A 188 -11.78 14.23 -6.28
N GLY A 189 -11.38 14.04 -7.53
CA GLY A 189 -10.12 14.54 -8.08
C GLY A 189 -8.94 13.57 -8.06
N GLY A 190 -9.16 12.29 -7.78
CA GLY A 190 -8.13 11.26 -7.90
C GLY A 190 -7.78 10.95 -9.36
N SER A 191 -6.49 10.91 -9.67
CA SER A 191 -5.95 10.42 -10.96
C SER A 191 -5.68 8.92 -10.89
N HIS A 192 -5.52 8.28 -12.06
CA HIS A 192 -5.10 6.90 -12.15
C HIS A 192 -3.68 6.67 -11.63
N THR A 193 -3.50 5.68 -10.76
CA THR A 193 -2.20 5.38 -10.13
C THR A 193 -1.35 4.36 -10.88
N PHE A 194 -1.92 3.66 -11.85
CA PHE A 194 -1.24 2.55 -12.54
C PHE A 194 -0.18 3.03 -13.57
N ASN A 195 0.76 2.14 -13.87
CA ASN A 195 1.82 2.33 -14.88
C ASN A 195 1.75 1.30 -16.04
N GLY A 196 0.64 0.59 -16.15
CA GLY A 196 0.40 -0.33 -17.26
C GLY A 196 0.18 0.43 -18.58
N THR A 197 0.42 -0.27 -19.68
CA THR A 197 0.25 0.23 -21.06
C THR A 197 -0.47 -0.76 -21.98
N ILE A 198 -0.90 -1.92 -21.45
CA ILE A 198 -1.57 -3.00 -22.19
C ILE A 198 -3.03 -3.11 -21.73
N GLY A 199 -3.92 -3.57 -22.62
CA GLY A 199 -5.35 -3.73 -22.30
C GLY A 199 -6.00 -2.37 -22.05
N SER A 200 -6.86 -2.28 -21.03
CA SER A 200 -7.57 -1.04 -20.67
C SER A 200 -6.64 0.05 -20.12
N CYS A 201 -5.42 -0.30 -19.68
CA CYS A 201 -4.41 0.69 -19.29
C CYS A 201 -3.92 1.54 -20.49
N SER A 202 -4.02 1.05 -21.72
CA SER A 202 -3.50 1.73 -22.91
C SER A 202 -4.24 3.05 -23.18
N GLY A 203 -3.56 4.18 -22.98
CA GLY A 203 -4.13 5.52 -23.23
C GLY A 203 -4.88 6.14 -22.06
N ASN A 204 -4.97 5.44 -20.92
CA ASN A 204 -5.68 5.90 -19.72
C ASN A 204 -4.74 6.26 -18.55
N GLY A 205 -3.44 5.98 -18.65
CA GLY A 205 -2.50 6.29 -17.56
C GLY A 205 -2.26 7.79 -17.38
N SER A 206 -2.01 8.20 -16.13
CA SER A 206 -1.49 9.54 -15.81
C SER A 206 0.00 9.45 -15.51
N SER A 207 0.85 10.15 -16.26
CA SER A 207 2.29 10.15 -15.99
C SER A 207 2.67 10.79 -14.65
N ALA A 208 1.85 11.72 -14.15
CA ALA A 208 2.10 12.41 -12.88
C ALA A 208 1.68 11.58 -11.67
N ALA A 209 0.72 10.67 -11.87
CA ALA A 209 0.17 9.82 -10.82
C ALA A 209 0.55 8.33 -10.97
N ALA A 210 1.28 7.91 -12.02
CA ALA A 210 1.69 6.53 -12.27
C ALA A 210 2.74 6.01 -11.25
N VAL A 211 2.30 5.81 -10.01
CA VAL A 211 3.08 5.41 -8.83
C VAL A 211 2.93 3.92 -8.47
N GLU A 212 2.08 3.18 -9.17
CA GLU A 212 1.96 1.73 -9.00
C GLU A 212 2.43 0.97 -10.25
N PRO A 213 3.17 -0.15 -10.11
CA PRO A 213 3.64 -0.92 -11.25
C PRO A 213 2.46 -1.60 -11.96
N GLY A 214 2.59 -1.87 -13.26
CA GLY A 214 1.60 -2.64 -14.05
C GLY A 214 0.18 -2.09 -13.91
N SER A 215 -0.80 -2.98 -13.76
CA SER A 215 -2.20 -2.61 -13.52
C SER A 215 -2.45 -1.84 -12.21
N GLY A 216 -1.46 -1.81 -11.31
CA GLY A 216 -1.62 -1.44 -9.91
C GLY A 216 -2.56 -2.37 -9.14
N SER A 217 -2.82 -1.97 -7.90
CA SER A 217 -3.47 -2.76 -6.85
C SER A 217 -4.48 -1.96 -6.02
N THR A 218 -4.38 -0.62 -5.97
CA THR A 218 -5.29 0.22 -5.19
C THR A 218 -6.54 0.63 -5.97
N ILE A 219 -7.49 1.28 -5.30
CA ILE A 219 -8.79 1.67 -5.89
C ILE A 219 -8.62 2.50 -7.15
N MET A 220 -7.71 3.49 -7.20
CA MET A 220 -7.50 4.34 -8.39
C MET A 220 -6.61 3.69 -9.46
N ALA A 221 -6.22 2.43 -9.27
CA ALA A 221 -5.52 1.65 -10.28
C ALA A 221 -6.52 0.86 -11.16
N TYR A 222 -5.99 0.09 -12.11
CA TYR A 222 -6.75 -0.71 -13.08
C TYR A 222 -6.55 -2.21 -12.84
N ALA A 223 -6.57 -2.63 -11.56
CA ALA A 223 -6.33 -4.01 -11.18
C ALA A 223 -7.22 -4.98 -11.98
N GLY A 224 -6.60 -5.94 -12.67
CA GLY A 224 -7.31 -7.00 -13.40
C GLY A 224 -7.63 -6.72 -14.86
N ILE A 225 -7.41 -5.51 -15.38
CA ILE A 225 -7.90 -5.11 -16.72
C ILE A 225 -6.81 -4.63 -17.69
N CYS A 226 -5.54 -4.81 -17.34
CA CYS A 226 -4.37 -4.43 -18.15
C CYS A 226 -3.67 -5.63 -18.82
N GLY A 227 -4.44 -6.70 -19.08
CA GLY A 227 -3.97 -7.88 -19.81
C GLY A 227 -2.81 -8.59 -19.10
N SER A 228 -1.69 -8.80 -19.82
CA SER A 228 -0.50 -9.46 -19.25
C SER A 228 0.21 -8.65 -18.17
N GLN A 229 -0.18 -7.39 -17.95
CA GLN A 229 0.39 -6.52 -16.91
C GLN A 229 -0.46 -6.49 -15.63
N ASN A 230 -1.43 -7.40 -15.51
CA ASN A 230 -2.24 -7.54 -14.30
C ASN A 230 -1.41 -8.07 -13.13
N ILE A 231 -1.39 -7.30 -12.05
CA ILE A 231 -0.79 -7.68 -10.75
C ILE A 231 -1.71 -8.63 -9.98
N GLN A 232 -3.00 -8.32 -10.01
CA GLN A 232 -4.08 -9.02 -9.33
C GLN A 232 -5.37 -8.86 -10.13
N SER A 233 -6.43 -9.57 -9.73
CA SER A 233 -7.70 -9.59 -10.48
C SER A 233 -8.66 -8.44 -10.16
N ASN A 234 -8.63 -7.92 -8.93
CA ASN A 234 -9.55 -6.90 -8.42
C ASN A 234 -8.76 -5.94 -7.52
N SER A 235 -9.17 -4.68 -7.38
CA SER A 235 -8.47 -3.71 -6.53
C SER A 235 -8.61 -4.08 -5.06
N ASP A 236 -7.61 -3.77 -4.26
CA ASP A 236 -7.71 -3.81 -2.81
C ASP A 236 -8.44 -2.55 -2.29
N ASP A 237 -9.20 -2.69 -1.21
CA ASP A 237 -10.16 -1.70 -0.72
C ASP A 237 -9.51 -0.59 0.10
N TYR A 238 -8.52 0.08 -0.50
CA TYR A 238 -7.84 1.26 0.04
C TYR A 238 -7.29 2.13 -1.10
N PHE A 239 -7.05 3.40 -0.80
CA PHE A 239 -6.40 4.32 -1.73
C PHE A 239 -4.89 4.37 -1.52
N HIS A 240 -4.15 4.50 -2.62
CA HIS A 240 -2.71 4.80 -2.57
C HIS A 240 -2.49 6.17 -1.91
N ALA A 241 -1.38 6.36 -1.19
CA ALA A 241 -1.06 7.63 -0.53
C ALA A 241 -1.12 8.85 -1.48
N TYR A 242 -0.70 8.67 -2.73
CA TYR A 242 -0.85 9.69 -3.78
C TYR A 242 -2.31 10.09 -4.06
N SER A 243 -3.23 9.12 -4.15
CA SER A 243 -4.66 9.40 -4.31
C SER A 243 -5.24 10.09 -3.08
N ILE A 244 -4.78 9.71 -1.88
CA ILE A 244 -5.15 10.38 -0.63
C ILE A 244 -4.73 11.84 -0.65
N GLN A 245 -3.48 12.12 -1.02
CA GLN A 245 -2.97 13.47 -1.16
C GLN A 245 -3.82 14.30 -2.15
N GLN A 246 -4.16 13.75 -3.32
CA GLN A 246 -4.98 14.46 -4.31
C GLN A 246 -6.39 14.77 -3.81
N ILE A 247 -7.08 13.76 -3.27
CA ILE A 247 -8.47 13.87 -2.82
C ILE A 247 -8.57 14.77 -1.58
N ASN A 248 -7.64 14.64 -0.62
CA ASN A 248 -7.58 15.54 0.53
C ASN A 248 -7.29 16.99 0.08
N ASN A 249 -6.39 17.21 -0.87
CA ASN A 249 -6.18 18.56 -1.40
C ASN A 249 -7.47 19.15 -2.01
N PHE A 250 -8.21 18.35 -2.78
CA PHE A 250 -9.44 18.78 -3.41
C PHE A 250 -10.58 19.05 -2.40
N THR A 251 -10.72 18.21 -1.38
CA THR A 251 -11.80 18.29 -0.38
C THR A 251 -11.51 19.28 0.74
N VAL A 252 -10.25 19.53 1.07
CA VAL A 252 -9.83 20.45 2.15
C VAL A 252 -9.53 21.85 1.61
N ASN A 253 -8.79 21.96 0.51
CA ASN A 253 -8.31 23.24 -0.03
C ASN A 253 -8.96 23.63 -1.35
N GLY A 254 -9.50 22.66 -2.08
CA GLY A 254 -10.06 22.83 -3.42
C GLY A 254 -11.56 23.08 -3.45
N ASN A 255 -12.12 22.96 -4.67
CA ASN A 255 -13.55 23.19 -4.92
C ASN A 255 -14.46 22.21 -4.17
N GLY A 256 -13.97 21.00 -3.86
CA GLY A 256 -14.69 20.00 -3.09
C GLY A 256 -15.06 20.48 -1.67
N ASN A 257 -14.40 21.53 -1.15
CA ASN A 257 -14.67 22.08 0.17
C ASN A 257 -15.86 23.07 0.23
N ASN A 258 -16.45 23.44 -0.91
CA ASN A 258 -17.38 24.57 -1.02
C ASN A 258 -18.84 24.25 -0.67
N CYS A 259 -19.24 22.98 -0.72
CA CYS A 259 -20.63 22.55 -0.54
C CYS A 259 -20.93 21.58 0.61
N PRO A 260 -19.98 20.80 1.19
CA PRO A 260 -20.34 19.82 2.21
C PRO A 260 -20.76 20.48 3.52
N VAL A 261 -21.57 19.76 4.30
CA VAL A 261 -21.73 20.08 5.72
C VAL A 261 -20.53 19.51 6.46
N LYS A 262 -19.78 20.39 7.13
CA LYS A 262 -18.63 20.00 7.96
C LYS A 262 -19.11 19.65 9.36
N ILE A 263 -18.77 18.46 9.81
CA ILE A 263 -19.15 17.90 11.11
C ILE A 263 -17.86 17.65 11.90
N ALA A 264 -17.83 18.09 13.16
CA ALA A 264 -16.73 17.74 14.04
C ALA A 264 -16.77 16.22 14.30
N SER A 265 -15.70 15.52 13.93
CA SER A 265 -15.56 14.07 14.12
C SER A 265 -15.46 13.70 15.61
N GLY A 266 -14.84 14.57 16.41
CA GLY A 266 -14.44 14.23 17.77
C GLY A 266 -13.15 13.41 17.83
N ASN A 267 -12.53 13.16 16.68
CA ASN A 267 -11.24 12.49 16.52
C ASN A 267 -10.12 13.53 16.42
N ASN A 268 -8.92 13.19 16.91
CA ASN A 268 -7.71 14.00 16.79
C ASN A 268 -6.76 13.36 15.79
N ASN A 269 -5.96 14.19 15.13
CA ASN A 269 -5.05 13.67 14.13
C ASN A 269 -4.00 12.70 14.74
N PRO A 270 -3.72 11.56 14.08
CA PRO A 270 -2.55 10.77 14.42
C PRO A 270 -1.27 11.51 14.00
N SER A 271 -0.13 11.01 14.47
CA SER A 271 1.19 11.49 14.05
C SER A 271 2.07 10.33 13.60
N VAL A 272 2.81 10.49 12.51
CA VAL A 272 3.77 9.51 12.00
C VAL A 272 5.14 10.14 11.73
N ASP A 273 6.20 9.38 11.98
CA ASP A 273 7.58 9.69 11.61
C ASP A 273 8.16 8.47 10.89
N GLY A 274 8.50 8.65 9.61
CA GLY A 274 9.05 7.63 8.72
C GLY A 274 10.55 7.40 8.92
N GLY A 275 11.23 8.28 9.64
CA GLY A 275 12.67 8.22 9.92
C GLY A 275 13.53 8.98 8.90
N ASN A 276 14.82 8.68 8.89
CA ASN A 276 15.80 9.39 8.06
C ASN A 276 15.79 8.93 6.60
N ASP A 277 16.36 9.78 5.73
CA ASP A 277 16.80 9.37 4.39
C ASP A 277 18.06 8.49 4.48
N TYR A 278 18.23 7.56 3.53
CA TYR A 278 19.36 6.63 3.51
C TYR A 278 20.01 6.51 2.13
N ILE A 279 21.31 6.20 2.13
CA ILE A 279 22.01 5.69 0.95
C ILE A 279 22.18 4.19 1.11
N ILE A 280 21.66 3.41 0.17
CA ILE A 280 21.64 1.95 0.23
C ILE A 280 22.42 1.31 -0.93
N PRO A 281 23.02 0.11 -0.73
CA PRO A 281 23.62 -0.65 -1.82
C PRO A 281 22.58 -1.10 -2.86
N LYS A 282 22.99 -1.21 -4.12
CA LYS A 282 22.13 -1.78 -5.18
C LYS A 282 21.82 -3.25 -4.91
N SER A 283 20.72 -3.73 -5.49
CA SER A 283 20.30 -5.15 -5.47
C SER A 283 20.30 -5.77 -4.08
N THR A 284 19.92 -4.99 -3.06
CA THR A 284 19.94 -5.41 -1.65
C THR A 284 18.58 -5.16 -1.01
N PRO A 285 17.98 -6.14 -0.32
CA PRO A 285 16.75 -5.95 0.46
C PRO A 285 16.86 -4.84 1.50
N PHE A 286 15.74 -4.19 1.79
CA PHE A 286 15.66 -3.17 2.84
C PHE A 286 14.30 -3.21 3.55
N ALA A 287 14.26 -2.65 4.76
CA ALA A 287 13.04 -2.52 5.55
C ALA A 287 12.88 -1.10 6.07
N LEU A 288 11.72 -0.50 5.82
CA LEU A 288 11.37 0.82 6.36
C LEU A 288 10.49 0.62 7.58
N THR A 289 10.77 1.36 8.65
CA THR A 289 10.04 1.29 9.91
C THR A 289 9.68 2.69 10.37
N ALA A 290 8.39 2.95 10.54
CA ALA A 290 7.90 4.21 11.08
C ALA A 290 7.75 4.14 12.60
N THR A 291 7.57 5.30 13.22
CA THR A 291 6.93 5.42 14.53
C THR A 291 5.64 6.19 14.37
N GLY A 292 4.61 5.83 15.13
CA GLY A 292 3.34 6.54 15.07
C GLY A 292 2.64 6.55 16.42
N SER A 293 1.78 7.54 16.62
CA SER A 293 0.93 7.66 17.81
C SER A 293 -0.40 8.27 17.45
N ASP A 294 -1.41 7.91 18.24
CA ASP A 294 -2.76 8.44 18.13
C ASP A 294 -3.21 8.96 19.51
N PRO A 295 -3.67 10.23 19.63
CA PRO A 295 -4.11 10.79 20.91
C PRO A 295 -5.34 10.11 21.51
N ASP A 296 -6.20 9.51 20.67
CA ASP A 296 -7.48 8.91 21.07
C ASP A 296 -7.35 7.42 21.43
N GLY A 297 -6.23 6.79 21.06
CA GLY A 297 -5.92 5.39 21.33
C GLY A 297 -6.51 4.43 20.29
N ASP A 298 -6.82 4.91 19.09
CA ASP A 298 -7.34 4.12 18.00
C ASP A 298 -6.31 3.16 17.40
N MET A 299 -6.79 2.16 16.66
CA MET A 299 -5.93 1.13 16.08
C MET A 299 -5.24 1.64 14.82
N LEU A 300 -3.97 1.99 14.96
CA LEU A 300 -3.14 2.45 13.85
C LEU A 300 -2.84 1.34 12.81
N THR A 301 -2.90 1.71 11.54
CA THR A 301 -2.37 0.90 10.42
C THR A 301 -1.41 1.71 9.56
N TYR A 302 -0.28 1.10 9.22
CA TYR A 302 0.81 1.70 8.44
C TYR A 302 0.83 1.12 7.03
N CYS A 303 0.84 1.99 6.03
CA CYS A 303 0.97 1.65 4.62
C CYS A 303 2.23 2.33 4.07
N TRP A 304 3.27 1.57 3.79
CA TRP A 304 4.48 2.09 3.13
C TRP A 304 4.32 1.92 1.63
N GLU A 305 4.49 2.98 0.84
CA GLU A 305 4.25 2.99 -0.61
C GLU A 305 5.36 3.76 -1.33
N GLN A 306 5.64 3.40 -2.59
CA GLN A 306 6.58 4.16 -3.41
C GLN A 306 5.84 5.30 -4.11
N MET A 307 6.45 6.49 -4.13
CA MET A 307 5.85 7.73 -4.66
C MET A 307 6.49 8.18 -5.99
N ASP A 308 7.42 7.38 -6.54
CA ASP A 308 8.10 7.69 -7.80
C ASP A 308 7.16 7.49 -8.99
N ALA A 309 6.48 8.55 -9.40
CA ALA A 309 5.66 8.54 -10.59
C ALA A 309 6.51 8.41 -11.87
N GLY A 310 5.95 7.74 -12.88
CA GLY A 310 6.43 7.85 -14.24
C GLY A 310 6.33 6.57 -15.05
N VAL A 311 6.26 6.72 -16.37
CA VAL A 311 6.08 5.59 -17.28
C VAL A 311 7.36 4.74 -17.33
N ALA A 312 7.25 3.47 -16.95
CA ALA A 312 8.37 2.53 -16.88
C ALA A 312 7.97 1.14 -17.40
N THR A 313 8.97 0.27 -17.57
CA THR A 313 8.73 -1.13 -17.97
C THR A 313 7.86 -1.83 -16.93
N ALA A 314 6.82 -2.53 -17.39
CA ALA A 314 5.94 -3.35 -16.57
C ALA A 314 5.92 -4.81 -17.11
N PRO A 315 6.34 -5.82 -16.33
CA PRO A 315 6.77 -5.74 -14.92
C PRO A 315 8.08 -4.93 -14.72
N PRO A 316 8.29 -4.35 -13.51
CA PRO A 316 9.53 -3.65 -13.16
C PRO A 316 10.79 -4.45 -13.44
N VAL A 317 11.88 -3.75 -13.76
CA VAL A 317 13.21 -4.35 -14.01
C VAL A 317 14.29 -3.63 -13.22
N ALA A 318 15.28 -4.37 -12.72
CA ALA A 318 16.38 -3.83 -11.91
C ALA A 318 17.14 -2.66 -12.57
N THR A 319 17.14 -2.56 -13.90
CA THR A 319 17.81 -1.48 -14.65
C THR A 319 16.99 -0.20 -14.77
N SER A 320 15.76 -0.17 -14.26
CA SER A 320 14.90 1.00 -14.37
C SER A 320 15.40 2.14 -13.48
N THR A 321 15.50 3.34 -14.07
CA THR A 321 15.90 4.57 -13.37
C THR A 321 14.72 5.48 -13.02
N THR A 322 13.49 5.11 -13.42
CA THR A 322 12.26 5.89 -13.22
C THR A 322 11.09 4.97 -12.87
N GLY A 323 9.99 5.57 -12.41
CA GLY A 323 8.75 4.88 -12.11
C GLY A 323 8.82 3.90 -10.93
N PRO A 324 7.69 3.28 -10.59
CA PRO A 324 7.56 2.38 -9.47
C PRO A 324 8.19 1.01 -9.72
N LEU A 325 8.89 0.51 -8.70
CA LEU A 325 9.49 -0.82 -8.62
C LEU A 325 8.73 -1.75 -7.68
N PHE A 326 7.98 -1.20 -6.71
CA PHE A 326 7.33 -1.96 -5.65
C PHE A 326 5.80 -1.80 -5.70
N ARG A 327 5.09 -2.93 -5.76
CA ARG A 327 3.64 -3.02 -5.61
C ARG A 327 3.18 -2.40 -4.28
N SER A 328 1.99 -1.81 -4.24
CA SER A 328 1.36 -1.41 -2.98
C SER A 328 0.63 -2.57 -2.29
N PHE A 329 0.63 -2.56 -0.96
CA PHE A 329 -0.11 -3.51 -0.13
C PHE A 329 -0.90 -2.77 0.95
N LYS A 330 -2.10 -3.27 1.25
CA LYS A 330 -2.96 -2.72 2.29
C LYS A 330 -2.20 -2.61 3.61
N GLY A 331 -2.37 -1.49 4.30
CA GLY A 331 -1.70 -1.21 5.56
C GLY A 331 -1.97 -2.25 6.65
N THR A 332 -1.02 -2.39 7.57
CA THR A 332 -1.09 -3.35 8.68
C THR A 332 -0.75 -2.67 10.00
N ALA A 333 -1.00 -3.33 11.14
CA ALA A 333 -0.57 -2.84 12.45
C ALA A 333 0.97 -2.84 12.63
N SER A 334 1.73 -3.50 11.75
CA SER A 334 3.18 -3.45 11.78
C SER A 334 3.67 -2.12 11.20
N PRO A 335 4.50 -1.36 11.91
CA PRO A 335 5.11 -0.14 11.38
C PRO A 335 6.22 -0.43 10.35
N THR A 336 6.66 -1.69 10.26
CA THR A 336 7.73 -2.13 9.37
C THR A 336 7.19 -2.77 8.10
N ARG A 337 7.67 -2.34 6.94
CA ARG A 337 7.51 -3.02 5.64
C ARG A 337 8.87 -3.46 5.09
N TYR A 338 8.94 -4.70 4.61
CA TYR A 338 10.09 -5.27 3.91
C TYR A 338 9.94 -5.11 2.40
N PHE A 339 11.05 -4.86 1.71
CA PHE A 339 11.11 -4.68 0.26
C PHE A 339 12.20 -5.58 -0.37
N PRO A 340 11.83 -6.55 -1.23
CA PRO A 340 10.47 -7.08 -1.44
C PRO A 340 9.85 -7.64 -0.16
N ARG A 341 8.56 -8.02 -0.22
CA ARG A 341 7.85 -8.55 0.93
C ARG A 341 8.56 -9.78 1.50
N LEU A 342 8.53 -9.89 2.83
CA LEU A 342 9.25 -10.92 3.58
C LEU A 342 8.96 -12.37 3.11
N PRO A 343 7.72 -12.76 2.74
CA PRO A 343 7.46 -14.09 2.20
C PRO A 343 8.28 -14.43 0.95
N ASP A 344 8.48 -13.48 0.05
CA ASP A 344 9.21 -13.69 -1.21
C ASP A 344 10.73 -13.72 -0.98
N LEU A 345 11.21 -12.88 -0.04
CA LEU A 345 12.59 -12.93 0.44
C LEU A 345 12.93 -14.30 1.05
N VAL A 346 12.07 -14.80 1.95
CA VAL A 346 12.27 -16.10 2.62
C VAL A 346 12.20 -17.27 1.65
N SER A 347 11.34 -17.19 0.62
CA SER A 347 11.24 -18.23 -0.41
C SER A 347 12.27 -18.09 -1.53
N ASN A 348 13.17 -17.09 -1.46
CA ASN A 348 14.13 -16.71 -2.50
C ASN A 348 13.48 -16.58 -3.88
N THR A 349 12.27 -16.03 -3.92
CA THR A 349 11.49 -15.89 -5.14
C THR A 349 11.57 -14.44 -5.61
N ASN A 350 11.96 -14.22 -6.88
CA ASN A 350 11.83 -12.89 -7.45
C ASN A 350 10.38 -12.64 -7.86
N TYR A 351 9.64 -11.88 -7.05
CA TYR A 351 8.27 -11.52 -7.37
C TYR A 351 8.27 -10.39 -8.39
N ALA A 352 7.66 -10.64 -9.55
CA ALA A 352 7.75 -9.75 -10.71
C ALA A 352 7.29 -8.30 -10.46
N TRP A 353 6.54 -8.04 -9.40
CA TRP A 353 5.96 -6.71 -9.09
C TRP A 353 6.62 -6.02 -7.89
N GLU A 354 7.70 -6.58 -7.35
CA GLU A 354 8.59 -5.94 -6.38
C GLU A 354 10.04 -6.22 -6.76
N GLU A 355 10.69 -5.26 -7.43
CA GLU A 355 12.01 -5.46 -8.01
C GLU A 355 13.07 -4.60 -7.31
N LEU A 356 14.17 -5.22 -6.87
CA LEU A 356 15.28 -4.48 -6.27
C LEU A 356 16.06 -3.69 -7.34
N PRO A 357 16.40 -2.42 -7.10
CA PRO A 357 17.12 -1.59 -8.06
C PRO A 357 18.57 -2.07 -8.21
N GLY A 358 18.94 -2.48 -9.43
CA GLY A 358 20.31 -2.88 -9.79
C GLY A 358 21.18 -1.73 -10.34
N VAL A 359 20.62 -0.52 -10.41
CA VAL A 359 21.28 0.69 -10.88
C VAL A 359 21.14 1.82 -9.87
N ALA A 360 22.00 2.83 -9.97
CA ALA A 360 21.88 4.02 -9.12
C ALA A 360 20.61 4.80 -9.48
N ARG A 361 19.81 5.12 -8.45
CA ARG A 361 18.59 5.93 -8.57
C ARG A 361 18.17 6.44 -7.19
N ALA A 362 17.41 7.53 -7.16
CA ALA A 362 16.61 7.87 -6.00
C ALA A 362 15.30 7.08 -6.05
N MET A 363 14.77 6.75 -4.87
CA MET A 363 13.44 6.23 -4.67
C MET A 363 12.79 6.99 -3.53
N ASN A 364 11.57 7.46 -3.73
CA ASN A 364 10.81 8.19 -2.72
C ASN A 364 9.74 7.25 -2.18
N PHE A 365 9.72 7.04 -0.86
CA PHE A 365 8.70 6.27 -0.18
C PHE A 365 7.89 7.17 0.74
N ARG A 366 6.63 6.82 0.93
CA ARG A 366 5.74 7.45 1.91
C ARG A 366 5.21 6.40 2.85
N VAL A 367 5.15 6.72 4.15
CA VAL A 367 4.29 6.02 5.09
C VAL A 367 2.99 6.79 5.24
N GLU A 368 1.88 6.13 4.94
CA GLU A 368 0.53 6.61 5.25
C GLU A 368 0.05 5.90 6.53
N LEU A 369 -0.15 6.66 7.60
CA LEU A 369 -0.71 6.20 8.86
C LEU A 369 -2.20 6.49 8.88
N ARG A 370 -3.03 5.48 9.10
CA ARG A 370 -4.47 5.62 9.33
C ARG A 370 -4.79 5.26 10.77
N ASP A 371 -5.58 6.08 11.45
CA ASP A 371 -6.06 5.79 12.81
C ASP A 371 -7.23 4.78 12.84
N ASN A 372 -7.97 4.68 11.73
CA ASN A 372 -9.19 3.88 11.60
C ASN A 372 -10.30 4.25 12.61
N HIS A 373 -10.39 5.54 12.98
CA HIS A 373 -11.43 6.02 13.89
C HIS A 373 -12.84 5.78 13.30
N PRO A 374 -13.77 5.15 14.06
CA PRO A 374 -15.11 4.85 13.55
C PRO A 374 -15.90 6.09 13.13
N GLY A 375 -16.33 6.12 11.86
CA GLY A 375 -17.21 7.16 11.31
C GLY A 375 -16.52 8.42 10.79
N ALA A 376 -15.23 8.61 11.09
CA ALA A 376 -14.38 9.66 10.52
C ALA A 376 -12.91 9.40 10.88
N GLY A 377 -12.23 8.62 10.06
CA GLY A 377 -10.80 8.36 10.20
C GLY A 377 -9.97 9.58 9.82
N CYS A 378 -8.79 9.68 10.42
CA CYS A 378 -7.77 10.62 10.04
C CYS A 378 -6.50 9.90 9.63
N THR A 379 -5.71 10.61 8.82
CA THR A 379 -4.42 10.12 8.37
C THR A 379 -3.32 11.12 8.63
N ASP A 380 -2.10 10.61 8.72
CA ASP A 380 -0.88 11.39 8.71
C ASP A 380 0.17 10.68 7.84
N GLU A 381 1.11 11.46 7.29
CA GLU A 381 2.06 10.95 6.31
C GLU A 381 3.47 11.50 6.50
N ASP A 382 4.46 10.66 6.20
CA ASP A 382 5.87 11.06 6.17
C ASP A 382 6.60 10.42 4.98
N ASP A 383 7.55 11.17 4.43
CA ASP A 383 8.31 10.80 3.24
C ASP A 383 9.75 10.42 3.62
N VAL A 384 10.26 9.34 3.04
CA VAL A 384 11.64 8.86 3.18
C VAL A 384 12.24 8.69 1.80
N GLN A 385 13.40 9.29 1.57
CA GLN A 385 14.17 9.10 0.35
C GLN A 385 15.27 8.04 0.54
N LEU A 386 15.27 7.05 -0.34
CA LEU A 386 16.35 6.08 -0.48
C LEU A 386 17.16 6.37 -1.74
N THR A 387 18.45 6.64 -1.57
CA THR A 387 19.38 6.78 -2.70
C THR A 387 20.14 5.47 -2.89
N VAL A 388 19.86 4.78 -3.99
CA VAL A 388 20.60 3.57 -4.39
C VAL A 388 21.91 3.99 -5.02
N THR A 389 23.03 3.48 -4.51
CA THR A 389 24.36 3.74 -5.10
C THR A 389 24.83 2.57 -5.97
N ALA A 390 25.53 2.90 -7.06
CA ALA A 390 26.23 1.91 -7.87
C ALA A 390 27.59 1.50 -7.28
N ALA A 391 28.08 2.22 -6.26
CA ALA A 391 29.42 2.02 -5.66
C ALA A 391 29.48 0.86 -4.64
N ALA A 392 28.32 0.38 -4.17
CA ALA A 392 28.21 -0.71 -3.20
C ALA A 392 27.08 -1.67 -3.58
N GLY A 393 27.19 -2.91 -3.12
CA GLY A 393 26.20 -3.98 -3.31
C GLY A 393 26.47 -4.94 -4.48
N PRO A 394 25.81 -6.11 -4.48
CA PRO A 394 24.79 -6.53 -3.51
C PRO A 394 25.39 -6.95 -2.16
N PHE A 395 24.75 -6.57 -1.05
CA PHE A 395 25.08 -7.10 0.27
C PHE A 395 24.39 -8.45 0.47
N THR A 396 25.14 -9.51 0.74
CA THR A 396 24.60 -10.88 0.78
C THR A 396 25.17 -11.72 1.91
N VAL A 397 24.34 -12.47 2.61
CA VAL A 397 24.74 -13.50 3.57
C VAL A 397 25.28 -14.69 2.78
N MET A 398 26.48 -15.15 3.14
CA MET A 398 27.18 -16.24 2.47
C MET A 398 27.08 -17.55 3.27
N GLU A 399 27.23 -17.49 4.60
CA GLU A 399 27.04 -18.64 5.48
C GLU A 399 26.31 -18.24 6.77
N PRO A 400 25.30 -19.02 7.23
CA PRO A 400 24.85 -20.30 6.66
C PRO A 400 23.94 -20.13 5.42
N ASN A 401 24.12 -21.00 4.41
CA ASN A 401 23.25 -21.07 3.22
C ASN A 401 22.95 -22.51 2.77
N THR A 402 23.20 -23.47 3.65
CA THR A 402 22.88 -24.89 3.44
C THR A 402 22.26 -25.45 4.72
N ASN A 403 21.70 -26.66 4.65
CA ASN A 403 21.10 -27.36 5.80
C ASN A 403 22.18 -27.90 6.76
N VAL A 404 23.02 -27.01 7.29
CA VAL A 404 24.03 -27.30 8.29
C VAL A 404 23.40 -27.58 9.66
N LEU A 405 24.11 -28.35 10.47
CA LEU A 405 23.75 -28.61 11.87
C LEU A 405 24.68 -27.84 12.80
N TRP A 406 24.10 -27.05 13.69
CA TRP A 406 24.78 -26.35 14.77
C TRP A 406 24.33 -26.92 16.11
N PHE A 407 25.26 -27.16 17.04
CA PHE A 407 24.90 -27.54 18.40
C PHE A 407 24.87 -26.32 19.32
N VAL A 408 23.94 -26.30 20.27
CA VAL A 408 23.84 -25.25 21.30
C VAL A 408 25.18 -25.09 22.02
N GLY A 409 25.63 -23.84 22.16
CA GLY A 409 26.90 -23.48 22.82
C GLY A 409 28.15 -23.56 21.93
N GLU A 410 28.05 -24.07 20.69
CA GLU A 410 29.16 -24.04 19.75
C GLU A 410 29.48 -22.61 19.29
N ASN A 411 30.75 -22.34 19.02
CA ASN A 411 31.15 -21.15 18.27
C ASN A 411 30.99 -21.43 16.77
N LYS A 412 30.21 -20.62 16.09
CA LYS A 412 30.05 -20.64 14.63
C LYS A 412 30.39 -19.30 14.04
N THR A 413 30.80 -19.30 12.79
CA THR A 413 31.06 -18.07 12.04
C THR A 413 29.93 -17.86 11.06
N VAL A 414 29.34 -16.67 11.11
CA VAL A 414 28.44 -16.16 10.07
C VAL A 414 29.27 -15.31 9.13
N THR A 415 29.09 -15.47 7.81
CA THR A 415 29.83 -14.71 6.80
C THR A 415 28.87 -14.01 5.84
N TRP A 416 29.28 -12.86 5.33
CA TRP A 416 28.54 -12.06 4.35
C TRP A 416 29.51 -11.32 3.42
N ASP A 417 29.04 -10.99 2.22
CA ASP A 417 29.74 -10.12 1.30
C ASP A 417 29.47 -8.66 1.68
N VAL A 418 30.51 -7.97 2.17
CA VAL A 418 30.44 -6.55 2.54
C VAL A 418 30.15 -5.68 1.32
N SER A 419 30.68 -6.03 0.16
CA SER A 419 30.43 -5.33 -1.12
C SER A 419 30.48 -3.79 -1.03
N ASN A 420 31.55 -3.26 -0.41
CA ASN A 420 31.81 -1.83 -0.18
C ASN A 420 30.75 -1.08 0.65
N THR A 421 29.83 -1.77 1.32
CA THR A 421 28.81 -1.11 2.17
C THR A 421 29.41 -0.41 3.38
N ASP A 422 30.59 -0.83 3.83
CA ASP A 422 31.39 -0.20 4.88
C ASP A 422 32.09 1.10 4.45
N GLN A 423 32.14 1.37 3.15
CA GLN A 423 32.78 2.56 2.57
C GLN A 423 31.75 3.61 2.16
N ALA A 424 32.23 4.84 1.92
CA ALA A 424 31.39 5.90 1.36
C ALA A 424 30.87 5.48 -0.04
N PRO A 425 29.59 5.77 -0.36
CA PRO A 425 28.68 6.66 0.37
C PRO A 425 27.76 5.95 1.40
N VAL A 426 27.77 4.62 1.49
CA VAL A 426 26.87 3.87 2.39
C VAL A 426 27.30 3.97 3.86
N ASN A 427 28.60 3.91 4.14
CA ASN A 427 29.20 4.11 5.46
C ASN A 427 28.64 3.22 6.59
N CYS A 428 28.26 1.98 6.28
CA CYS A 428 27.77 1.02 7.27
C CYS A 428 28.93 0.42 8.09
N ALA A 429 29.25 1.03 9.22
CA ALA A 429 30.38 0.63 10.06
C ALA A 429 30.18 -0.71 10.78
N SER A 430 28.94 -1.03 11.16
CA SER A 430 28.59 -2.23 11.91
C SER A 430 27.28 -2.85 11.46
N VAL A 431 27.11 -4.13 11.78
CA VAL A 431 25.93 -4.95 11.47
C VAL A 431 25.45 -5.66 12.74
N ARG A 432 24.18 -6.05 12.74
CA ARG A 432 23.59 -6.94 13.72
C ARG A 432 23.25 -8.27 13.05
N ILE A 433 23.49 -9.36 13.77
CA ILE A 433 23.17 -10.72 13.32
C ILE A 433 22.05 -11.25 14.20
N VAL A 434 20.91 -11.57 13.58
CA VAL A 434 19.72 -12.08 14.26
C VAL A 434 19.29 -13.43 13.71
N LEU A 435 18.69 -14.24 14.58
CA LEU A 435 18.24 -15.59 14.30
C LEU A 435 16.71 -15.66 14.29
N SER A 436 16.20 -16.28 13.24
CA SER A 436 14.83 -16.79 13.16
C SER A 436 14.84 -18.30 13.41
N VAL A 437 13.79 -18.79 14.09
CA VAL A 437 13.53 -20.23 14.28
C VAL A 437 12.29 -20.72 13.53
N ASP A 438 11.59 -19.82 12.84
CA ASP A 438 10.30 -20.06 12.17
C ASP A 438 10.39 -20.01 10.65
N GLY A 439 11.59 -20.18 10.09
CA GLY A 439 11.83 -20.19 8.65
C GLY A 439 12.15 -18.82 8.04
N GLY A 440 12.35 -17.79 8.86
CA GLY A 440 12.76 -16.44 8.42
C GLY A 440 11.67 -15.37 8.54
N PHE A 441 10.56 -15.64 9.24
CA PHE A 441 9.44 -14.70 9.38
C PHE A 441 9.57 -13.80 10.61
N ASN A 442 10.13 -14.32 11.71
CA ASN A 442 10.40 -13.55 12.92
C ASN A 442 11.85 -13.73 13.38
N TYR A 443 12.49 -12.65 13.84
CA TYR A 443 13.88 -12.64 14.29
C TYR A 443 14.05 -12.18 15.76
N PRO A 444 13.52 -12.94 16.74
CA PRO A 444 13.52 -12.51 18.14
C PRO A 444 14.88 -12.68 18.86
N VAL A 445 15.82 -13.44 18.28
CA VAL A 445 17.09 -13.79 18.94
C VAL A 445 18.25 -13.03 18.33
N VAL A 446 18.97 -12.26 19.13
CA VAL A 446 20.21 -11.57 18.71
C VAL A 446 21.40 -12.50 18.93
N LEU A 447 22.11 -12.83 17.85
CA LEU A 447 23.33 -13.66 17.89
C LEU A 447 24.58 -12.83 18.15
N ALA A 448 24.63 -11.64 17.55
CA ALA A 448 25.68 -10.65 17.70
C ALA A 448 25.10 -9.27 17.41
N ASP A 449 25.43 -8.29 18.24
CA ASP A 449 24.99 -6.90 18.11
C ASP A 449 26.18 -5.98 17.88
N ASP A 450 25.99 -4.97 17.03
CA ASP A 450 26.98 -3.93 16.72
C ASP A 450 28.39 -4.46 16.38
N VAL A 451 28.46 -5.54 15.58
CA VAL A 451 29.75 -6.10 15.15
C VAL A 451 30.28 -5.37 13.91
N PRO A 452 31.60 -5.17 13.77
CA PRO A 452 32.16 -4.50 12.59
C PRO A 452 31.71 -5.14 11.27
N ASN A 453 31.40 -4.31 10.27
CA ASN A 453 31.00 -4.76 8.94
C ASN A 453 32.21 -5.26 8.12
N THR A 454 32.83 -6.36 8.57
CA THR A 454 34.08 -6.92 8.01
C THR A 454 33.88 -8.23 7.26
N GLY A 455 32.63 -8.64 7.00
CA GLY A 455 32.29 -9.83 6.20
C GLY A 455 32.24 -11.14 6.98
N SER A 456 32.55 -11.11 8.28
CA SER A 456 32.37 -12.26 9.17
C SER A 456 32.29 -11.85 10.63
N ALA A 457 31.58 -12.65 11.43
CA ALA A 457 31.59 -12.56 12.88
C ALA A 457 31.40 -13.95 13.49
N SER A 458 32.05 -14.19 14.63
CA SER A 458 31.82 -15.38 15.43
C SER A 458 30.65 -15.16 16.40
N ILE A 459 29.76 -16.14 16.47
CA ILE A 459 28.60 -16.16 17.36
C ILE A 459 28.63 -17.43 18.22
N VAL A 460 27.97 -17.37 19.37
CA VAL A 460 27.67 -18.56 20.18
C VAL A 460 26.26 -19.01 19.82
N VAL A 461 26.10 -20.27 19.45
CA VAL A 461 24.81 -20.84 19.08
C VAL A 461 23.88 -20.84 20.31
N PRO A 462 22.72 -20.17 20.25
CA PRO A 462 21.83 -20.03 21.39
C PRO A 462 21.01 -21.32 21.61
N ASP A 463 20.41 -21.46 22.78
CA ASP A 463 19.55 -22.59 23.13
C ASP A 463 18.14 -22.45 22.51
N ASN A 464 18.10 -22.40 21.19
CA ASN A 464 16.90 -22.22 20.37
C ASN A 464 16.82 -23.32 19.32
N VAL A 465 16.60 -24.55 19.77
CA VAL A 465 16.50 -25.75 18.92
C VAL A 465 15.36 -25.61 17.90
N SER A 466 15.69 -25.74 16.63
CA SER A 466 14.73 -25.73 15.51
C SER A 466 15.37 -26.32 14.25
N SER A 467 14.55 -26.82 13.33
CA SER A 467 14.97 -27.29 12.01
C SER A 467 14.74 -26.28 10.88
N THR A 468 14.21 -25.10 11.21
CA THR A 468 13.83 -24.05 10.27
C THR A 468 14.55 -22.74 10.60
N CYS A 469 15.81 -22.82 11.02
CA CYS A 469 16.57 -21.64 11.40
C CYS A 469 16.99 -20.83 10.17
N ARG A 470 16.92 -19.50 10.27
CA ARG A 470 17.48 -18.55 9.29
C ARG A 470 18.27 -17.47 10.01
N VAL A 471 19.38 -17.05 9.42
CA VAL A 471 20.16 -15.89 9.90
C VAL A 471 19.82 -14.70 9.00
N LYS A 472 19.63 -13.54 9.62
CA LYS A 472 19.59 -12.24 8.94
C LYS A 472 20.74 -11.39 9.43
N VAL A 473 21.47 -10.78 8.51
CA VAL A 473 22.49 -9.78 8.79
C VAL A 473 21.92 -8.43 8.38
N GLU A 474 21.69 -7.54 9.34
CA GLU A 474 21.08 -6.23 9.13
C GLU A 474 22.06 -5.11 9.47
N ALA A 475 22.04 -4.04 8.68
CA ALA A 475 22.87 -2.87 8.91
C ALA A 475 22.47 -2.16 10.22
N VAL A 476 23.45 -1.66 10.97
CA VAL A 476 23.20 -0.77 12.11
C VAL A 476 23.29 0.68 11.62
N GLY A 477 22.24 1.46 11.86
CA GLY A 477 22.15 2.86 11.39
C GLY A 477 21.80 3.02 9.91
N ASN A 478 21.38 1.95 9.24
CA ASN A 478 20.87 1.95 7.87
C ASN A 478 19.74 0.90 7.74
N VAL A 479 19.05 0.83 6.61
CA VAL A 479 17.81 0.04 6.42
C VAL A 479 17.98 -1.25 5.64
N PHE A 480 19.17 -1.47 5.06
CA PHE A 480 19.44 -2.65 4.24
C PHE A 480 19.80 -3.88 5.08
N PHE A 481 19.52 -5.07 4.56
CA PHE A 481 19.85 -6.35 5.18
C PHE A 481 19.91 -7.46 4.13
N ASP A 482 20.35 -8.64 4.54
CA ASP A 482 20.11 -9.87 3.78
C ASP A 482 19.80 -11.06 4.69
N ILE A 483 19.08 -12.05 4.16
CA ILE A 483 18.63 -13.26 4.85
C ILE A 483 19.30 -14.48 4.21
N SER A 484 19.79 -15.41 5.02
CA SER A 484 20.25 -16.72 4.53
C SER A 484 19.19 -17.41 3.66
N ASN A 485 19.61 -17.97 2.54
CA ASN A 485 18.76 -18.56 1.51
C ASN A 485 18.22 -19.97 1.86
N GLN A 486 18.73 -20.62 2.91
CA GLN A 486 18.32 -21.99 3.26
C GLN A 486 18.18 -22.18 4.77
N ASN A 487 17.27 -23.10 5.14
CA ASN A 487 17.05 -23.47 6.52
C ASN A 487 18.24 -24.29 6.99
N PHE A 488 18.71 -23.99 8.19
CA PHE A 488 19.65 -24.83 8.92
C PHE A 488 19.03 -25.30 10.23
N ARG A 489 19.77 -26.14 10.97
CA ARG A 489 19.28 -26.79 12.19
C ARG A 489 20.12 -26.40 13.39
N ILE A 490 19.45 -26.15 14.50
CA ILE A 490 20.05 -26.06 15.83
C ILE A 490 19.52 -27.25 16.63
N GLU A 491 20.42 -28.03 17.22
CA GLU A 491 20.08 -29.16 18.10
C GLU A 491 20.85 -29.09 19.42
N GLN A 492 20.37 -29.81 20.44
CA GLN A 492 21.15 -30.01 21.66
C GLN A 492 22.44 -30.78 21.34
N PRO A 493 23.56 -30.49 22.02
CA PRO A 493 24.78 -31.27 21.86
C PRO A 493 24.53 -32.73 22.29
N PRO A 494 25.19 -33.71 21.66
CA PRO A 494 24.98 -35.14 21.96
C PRO A 494 25.50 -35.56 23.34
N VAL A 495 26.32 -34.72 23.99
CA VAL A 495 26.88 -34.93 25.32
C VAL A 495 26.79 -33.64 26.13
N PRO A 496 26.70 -33.71 27.48
CA PRO A 496 26.78 -32.52 28.32
C PRO A 496 28.03 -31.70 28.03
N THR A 497 27.86 -30.38 27.94
CA THR A 497 28.94 -29.44 27.60
C THR A 497 28.72 -28.11 28.30
N PHE A 498 29.64 -27.18 28.15
CA PHE A 498 29.50 -25.82 28.67
C PHE A 498 29.67 -24.81 27.55
N SER A 499 28.99 -23.66 27.67
CA SER A 499 29.31 -22.48 26.87
C SER A 499 30.26 -21.58 27.65
N LEU A 500 31.18 -20.94 26.93
CA LEU A 500 32.08 -19.93 27.47
C LEU A 500 31.90 -18.64 26.67
N LEU A 501 31.37 -17.61 27.31
CA LEU A 501 31.17 -16.29 26.74
C LEU A 501 32.14 -15.31 27.41
N ALA A 502 33.08 -14.76 26.65
CA ALA A 502 33.94 -13.68 27.12
C ALA A 502 33.32 -12.32 26.79
N SER A 503 33.46 -11.33 27.68
CA SER A 503 32.97 -9.96 27.48
C SER A 503 33.63 -9.24 26.30
N THR A 504 34.79 -9.75 25.85
CA THR A 504 35.43 -9.35 24.59
C THR A 504 36.35 -10.48 24.10
N THR A 505 36.44 -10.66 22.79
CA THR A 505 37.40 -11.56 22.12
C THR A 505 38.64 -10.82 21.60
N VAL A 506 38.61 -9.48 21.60
CA VAL A 506 39.71 -8.62 21.13
C VAL A 506 39.87 -7.42 22.08
N SER A 507 41.04 -7.29 22.69
CA SER A 507 41.38 -6.15 23.54
C SER A 507 42.72 -5.55 23.12
N LYS A 508 42.78 -4.23 22.94
CA LYS A 508 44.03 -3.49 22.75
C LYS A 508 44.37 -2.73 24.02
N ALA A 509 45.63 -2.78 24.41
CA ALA A 509 46.14 -2.11 25.61
C ALA A 509 47.59 -1.65 25.38
N CYS A 510 47.96 -0.54 26.02
CA CYS A 510 49.33 -0.03 26.03
C CYS A 510 50.15 -0.66 27.18
N PRO A 511 51.49 -0.57 27.15
CA PRO A 511 52.32 -1.04 28.25
C PRO A 511 51.94 -0.35 29.57
N GLY A 512 51.49 -1.13 30.56
CA GLY A 512 51.06 -0.65 31.88
C GLY A 512 49.55 -0.69 32.13
N ASP A 513 48.73 -0.91 31.10
CA ASP A 513 47.28 -1.04 31.23
C ASP A 513 46.89 -2.40 31.83
N THR A 514 45.80 -2.40 32.61
CA THR A 514 45.17 -3.63 33.12
C THR A 514 43.86 -3.87 32.36
N ILE A 515 43.75 -4.99 31.66
CA ILE A 515 42.52 -5.39 30.95
C ILE A 515 41.73 -6.33 31.85
N ALA A 516 40.48 -5.98 32.14
CA ALA A 516 39.54 -6.87 32.81
C ALA A 516 38.66 -7.56 31.75
N ILE A 517 38.76 -8.89 31.65
CA ILE A 517 37.90 -9.71 30.81
C ILE A 517 36.99 -10.50 31.74
N THR A 518 35.67 -10.36 31.57
CA THR A 518 34.70 -11.17 32.31
C THR A 518 34.32 -12.36 31.43
N ALA A 519 34.50 -13.57 31.95
CA ALA A 519 34.05 -14.78 31.28
C ALA A 519 32.83 -15.35 32.02
N SER A 520 31.74 -15.59 31.31
CA SER A 520 30.55 -16.27 31.80
C SER A 520 30.55 -17.71 31.32
N ILE A 521 30.31 -18.64 32.24
CA ILE A 521 30.21 -20.07 31.95
C ILE A 521 28.75 -20.48 32.10
N GLY A 522 28.17 -21.07 31.06
CA GLY A 522 26.84 -21.67 31.09
C GLY A 522 26.93 -23.20 31.04
N SER A 523 26.23 -23.89 31.92
CA SER A 523 26.07 -25.35 31.84
C SER A 523 25.01 -25.69 30.79
N ILE A 524 25.34 -26.58 29.84
CA ILE A 524 24.42 -27.13 28.85
C ILE A 524 24.20 -28.62 29.16
N LEU A 525 22.94 -29.05 29.20
CA LEU A 525 22.54 -30.40 29.64
C LEU A 525 23.09 -30.81 31.02
N ASN A 526 23.06 -29.88 31.99
CA ASN A 526 23.53 -30.10 33.37
C ASN A 526 25.01 -30.52 33.47
N PHE A 527 25.87 -29.98 32.59
CA PHE A 527 27.31 -30.14 32.69
C PHE A 527 27.82 -29.58 34.03
N SER A 528 28.33 -30.47 34.89
CA SER A 528 28.75 -30.19 36.26
C SER A 528 30.26 -30.11 36.39
#